data_AF-A0A371YXP7-F1
#
_entry.id   AF-A0A371YXP7-F1
#
_cell.length_a   1.000
_cell.length_b   1.000
_cell.length_c   1.000
_cell.angle_alpha   90.00
_cell.angle_beta   90.00
_cell.angle_gamma   90.00
#
_symmetry.space_group_name_H-M   'P 1'
#
loop_
_entity.id
_entity.type
_entity.pdbx_description
1 polymer ?
#
loop_
_entity_poly.entity_id
_entity_poly.type
_entity_poly.pdbx_seq_one_letter_code
_entity_poly.pdbx_strand_id
1 'polypeptide(L)'
;MELSALIYFVSLVDHKSTHDAASVLNVSQSTISHAVSALEHAMAAPLITRGVRRRNHTGITTAYGQNLYRSSVMLLHWCADLLSGKTMRAPRLALNLYSDRRVTFPGLSDESLQRILRSNLSLRMIGHFLTVCDVGSIAGAARKLLLTQPTVTRQLHKLESIVGTSLLVRSTCGVQPTAAARLLIQGCQSIDRMYRRIMKDENISYFLQTRALHLAAMMPSSPDSSLTILLARLVRYWREKRFSPSLTISTTAAPTIITGLVNADYDVGLCDLVDLPSHFQSVDVETQNLFLVLPMNSTESAAMSLPTIMGAHVLAVPGFGTGLRRLTDMFLENEGIVPAGVVETQSLSLLLRLVIDGTCCALLPAGSFHAANVRAIPLPRRYRMTTRLVWKASHADMASIERLKNSIMEIQSQRSRNATIRSRPAQASAA
;
A
#
# COMPACT_ATOMS: atom_id res chain seq x y z
N MET A 1 -7.14 13.29 20.34
CA MET A 1 -5.85 12.60 20.60
C MET A 1 -4.76 13.66 20.72
N GLU A 2 -4.03 13.68 21.84
CA GLU A 2 -2.94 14.62 22.10
C GLU A 2 -1.58 14.02 21.72
N LEU A 3 -0.63 14.86 21.29
CA LEU A 3 0.72 14.39 20.92
C LEU A 3 1.46 13.79 22.13
N SER A 4 1.28 14.38 23.31
CA SER A 4 1.85 13.90 24.57
C SER A 4 1.40 12.49 24.91
N ALA A 5 0.13 12.15 24.66
CA ALA A 5 -0.38 10.81 24.91
C ALA A 5 0.32 9.75 24.04
N LEU A 6 0.63 10.08 22.78
CA LEU A 6 1.40 9.19 21.91
C LEU A 6 2.84 9.01 22.39
N ILE A 7 3.46 10.06 22.91
CA ILE A 7 4.82 9.99 23.47
C ILE A 7 4.84 9.08 24.71
N TYR A 8 3.85 9.23 25.60
CA TYR A 8 3.72 8.37 26.77
C TYR A 8 3.47 6.92 26.39
N PHE A 9 2.66 6.66 25.37
CA PHE A 9 2.43 5.32 24.86
C PHE A 9 3.69 4.69 24.24
N VAL A 10 4.42 5.43 23.40
CA VAL A 10 5.67 4.95 22.78
C VAL A 10 6.71 4.63 23.85
N SER A 11 6.93 5.55 24.79
CA SER A 11 7.86 5.32 25.90
C SER A 11 7.48 4.10 26.75
N LEU A 12 6.19 3.92 27.03
CA LEU A 12 5.71 2.73 27.74
C LEU A 12 5.98 1.42 26.99
N VAL A 13 5.84 1.41 25.67
CA VAL A 13 6.13 0.22 24.84
C VAL A 13 7.62 -0.04 24.76
N ASP A 14 8.45 1.00 24.59
CA ASP A 14 9.90 0.89 24.49
C ASP A 14 10.52 0.35 25.78
N HIS A 15 10.07 0.86 26.92
CA HIS A 15 10.63 0.52 28.23
C HIS A 15 9.91 -0.65 28.92
N LYS A 16 8.78 -1.12 28.37
CA LYS A 16 7.96 -2.24 28.91
C LYS A 16 7.52 -2.06 30.37
N SER A 17 7.60 -0.84 30.89
CA SER A 17 7.45 -0.53 32.31
C SER A 17 6.94 0.89 32.45
N THR A 18 5.82 1.04 33.17
CA THR A 18 5.27 2.38 33.48
C THR A 18 6.18 3.19 34.39
N HIS A 19 6.94 2.52 35.26
CA HIS A 19 7.93 3.16 36.11
C HIS A 19 9.07 3.76 35.29
N ASP A 20 9.67 2.96 34.42
CA ASP A 20 10.84 3.37 33.64
C ASP A 20 10.46 4.44 32.60
N ALA A 21 9.33 4.26 31.91
CA ALA A 21 8.80 5.27 30.99
C ALA A 21 8.52 6.62 31.69
N ALA A 22 8.04 6.59 32.94
CA ALA A 22 7.75 7.78 33.74
C ALA A 22 9.03 8.49 34.19
N SER A 23 10.01 7.70 34.67
CA SER A 23 11.35 8.19 35.04
C SER A 23 12.04 8.87 33.86
N VAL A 24 12.06 8.20 32.71
CA VAL A 24 12.66 8.69 31.46
C VAL A 24 12.01 9.97 30.98
N LEU A 25 10.69 10.11 31.06
CA LEU A 25 10.00 11.31 30.59
C LEU A 25 9.87 12.41 31.66
N ASN A 26 10.35 12.15 32.88
CA ASN A 26 10.23 13.03 34.04
C ASN A 26 8.76 13.41 34.34
N VAL A 27 7.88 12.41 34.35
CA VAL A 27 6.44 12.54 34.66
C VAL A 27 6.03 11.50 35.70
N SER A 28 4.81 11.57 36.25
CA SER A 28 4.33 10.52 37.16
C SER A 28 3.86 9.27 36.40
N GLN A 29 3.92 8.11 37.06
CA GLN A 29 3.36 6.86 36.51
C GLN A 29 1.85 6.95 36.26
N SER A 30 1.14 7.75 37.07
CA SER A 30 -0.29 8.00 36.89
C SER A 30 -0.55 8.78 35.60
N THR A 31 0.29 9.75 35.23
CA THR A 31 0.17 10.49 33.96
C THR A 31 0.24 9.55 32.75
N ILE A 32 1.22 8.63 32.72
CA ILE A 32 1.35 7.65 31.64
C ILE A 32 0.13 6.72 31.61
N SER A 33 -0.25 6.17 32.76
CA SER A 33 -1.38 5.25 32.85
C SER A 33 -2.70 5.90 32.43
N HIS A 34 -2.94 7.15 32.83
CA HIS A 34 -4.11 7.91 32.41
C HIS A 34 -4.10 8.22 30.92
N ALA A 35 -2.96 8.61 30.36
CA ALA A 35 -2.86 8.91 28.94
C ALA A 35 -3.09 7.68 28.06
N VAL A 36 -2.52 6.54 28.45
CA VAL A 36 -2.73 5.25 27.76
C VAL A 36 -4.19 4.83 27.90
N SER A 37 -4.79 4.94 29.08
CA SER A 37 -6.21 4.65 29.29
C SER A 37 -7.11 5.56 28.45
N ALA A 38 -6.76 6.85 28.34
CA ALA A 38 -7.48 7.81 27.50
C ALA A 38 -7.33 7.47 26.00
N LEU A 39 -6.17 6.97 25.57
CA LEU A 39 -5.99 6.44 24.21
C LEU A 39 -6.83 5.18 23.98
N GLU A 40 -6.78 4.20 24.90
CA GLU A 40 -7.61 2.99 24.83
C GLU A 40 -9.10 3.33 24.77
N HIS A 41 -9.55 4.29 25.57
CA HIS A 41 -10.93 4.77 25.57
C HIS A 41 -11.28 5.51 24.27
N ALA A 42 -10.43 6.44 23.82
CA ALA A 42 -10.66 7.19 22.59
C ALA A 42 -10.66 6.30 21.35
N MET A 43 -9.94 5.18 21.39
CA MET A 43 -9.85 4.22 20.30
C MET A 43 -10.77 3.02 20.49
N ALA A 44 -11.59 2.97 21.55
CA ALA A 44 -12.47 1.85 21.90
C ALA A 44 -11.81 0.45 21.83
N ALA A 45 -10.50 0.35 22.04
CA ALA A 45 -9.72 -0.88 21.88
C ALA A 45 -8.55 -0.94 22.86
N PRO A 46 -8.23 -2.14 23.41
CA PRO A 46 -7.06 -2.30 24.26
C PRO A 46 -5.78 -2.16 23.43
N LEU A 47 -4.86 -1.31 23.90
CA LEU A 47 -3.56 -1.08 23.28
C LEU A 47 -2.48 -1.93 23.94
N ILE A 48 -2.66 -2.27 25.22
CA ILE A 48 -1.71 -3.05 26.02
C ILE A 48 -2.39 -4.32 26.52
N THR A 49 -1.69 -5.46 26.44
CA THR A 49 -2.17 -6.73 27.00
C THR A 49 -2.15 -6.66 28.53
N ARG A 50 -3.28 -6.93 29.19
CA ARG A 50 -3.36 -6.94 30.66
C ARG A 50 -3.07 -8.34 31.19
N GLY A 51 -2.08 -8.46 32.07
CA GLY A 51 -1.78 -9.71 32.79
C GLY A 51 -2.79 -10.00 33.92
N VAL A 52 -2.79 -11.24 34.42
CA VAL A 52 -3.73 -11.77 35.43
C VAL A 52 -3.76 -10.97 36.75
N ARG A 53 -2.73 -10.15 37.04
CA ARG A 53 -2.71 -9.21 38.18
C ARG A 53 -3.00 -7.77 37.73
N ARG A 54 -4.18 -7.29 38.08
CA ARG A 54 -4.94 -6.13 37.57
C ARG A 54 -4.37 -4.70 37.71
N ARG A 55 -3.07 -4.45 37.95
CA ARG A 55 -2.62 -3.08 38.27
C ARG A 55 -1.50 -2.42 37.45
N ASN A 56 -0.68 -3.16 36.71
CA ASN A 56 0.45 -2.55 36.00
C ASN A 56 0.42 -2.85 34.49
N HIS A 57 0.51 -1.80 33.66
CA HIS A 57 0.72 -1.94 32.21
C HIS A 57 2.16 -2.45 31.97
N THR A 58 2.30 -3.62 31.35
CA THR A 58 3.60 -4.27 31.08
C THR A 58 4.24 -3.80 29.77
N GLY A 59 3.69 -2.76 29.12
CA GLY A 59 4.11 -2.26 27.81
C GLY A 59 4.03 -3.28 26.66
N ILE A 60 3.54 -4.49 26.91
CA ILE A 60 3.29 -5.50 25.89
C ILE A 60 2.06 -5.09 25.10
N THR A 61 2.24 -4.81 23.82
CA THR A 61 1.15 -4.31 22.96
C THR A 61 0.22 -5.41 22.49
N THR A 62 -1.06 -5.10 22.34
CA THR A 62 -1.95 -5.86 21.46
C THR A 62 -1.52 -5.66 19.99
N ALA A 63 -2.09 -6.41 19.05
CA ALA A 63 -1.85 -6.16 17.62
C ALA A 63 -2.26 -4.73 17.21
N TYR A 64 -3.32 -4.20 17.83
CA TYR A 64 -3.80 -2.84 17.62
C TYR A 64 -2.82 -1.81 18.22
N GLY A 65 -2.33 -2.07 19.43
CA GLY A 65 -1.27 -1.27 20.06
C GLY A 65 0.03 -1.24 19.25
N GLN A 66 0.43 -2.37 18.66
CA GLN A 66 1.67 -2.44 17.86
C GLN A 66 1.59 -1.59 16.59
N ASN A 67 0.40 -1.50 15.98
CA ASN A 67 0.16 -0.64 14.82
C ASN A 67 0.20 0.84 15.21
N LEU A 68 -0.43 1.21 16.34
CA LEU A 68 -0.34 2.57 16.88
C LEU A 68 1.10 2.93 17.24
N TYR A 69 1.88 2.00 17.77
CA TYR A 69 3.26 2.23 18.17
C TYR A 69 4.16 2.55 16.97
N ARG A 70 4.19 1.71 15.94
CA ARG A 70 5.00 1.94 14.71
C ARG A 70 4.69 3.29 14.07
N SER A 71 3.41 3.56 13.99
CA SER A 71 2.83 4.80 13.50
C SER A 71 3.26 6.04 14.29
N SER A 72 3.23 5.93 15.62
CA SER A 72 3.63 6.99 16.54
C SER A 72 5.14 7.22 16.48
N VAL A 73 5.96 6.17 16.41
CA VAL A 73 7.42 6.27 16.25
C VAL A 73 7.78 7.04 14.98
N MET A 74 7.12 6.75 13.86
CA MET A 74 7.35 7.49 12.62
C MET A 74 7.00 8.98 12.77
N LEU A 75 5.82 9.31 13.30
CA LEU A 75 5.43 10.70 13.59
C LEU A 75 6.45 11.41 14.49
N LEU A 76 6.91 10.75 15.54
CA LEU A 76 7.82 11.36 16.50
C LEU A 76 9.22 11.56 15.92
N HIS A 77 9.71 10.68 15.04
CA HIS A 77 10.95 10.89 14.29
C HIS A 77 10.87 12.14 13.44
N TRP A 78 9.74 12.33 12.75
CA TRP A 78 9.47 13.54 11.98
C TRP A 78 9.45 14.80 12.86
N CYS A 79 8.80 14.75 14.03
CA CYS A 79 8.82 15.85 14.99
C CYS A 79 10.23 16.14 15.52
N ALA A 80 11.04 15.11 15.78
CA ALA A 80 12.41 15.26 16.26
C ALA A 80 13.31 15.91 15.20
N ASP A 81 13.20 15.49 13.94
CA ASP A 81 13.97 16.07 12.83
C ASP A 81 13.60 17.54 12.64
N LEU A 82 12.29 17.83 12.65
CA LEU A 82 11.73 19.17 12.52
C LEU A 82 12.23 20.12 13.63
N LEU A 83 12.29 19.66 14.88
CA LEU A 83 12.80 20.44 16.01
C LEU A 83 14.33 20.57 16.04
N SER A 84 15.06 19.74 15.28
CA SER A 84 16.52 19.73 15.31
C SER A 84 17.19 20.80 14.44
N GLY A 85 16.43 21.46 13.55
CA GLY A 85 16.95 22.48 12.63
C GLY A 85 18.04 22.00 11.65
N LYS A 86 18.47 20.73 11.74
CA LYS A 86 19.38 20.11 10.77
C LYS A 86 18.69 20.16 9.40
N THR A 87 19.45 20.44 8.32
CA THR A 87 18.97 20.18 6.96
C THR A 87 18.30 18.82 6.96
N MET A 88 16.98 18.80 6.72
CA MET A 88 16.22 17.56 6.58
C MET A 88 16.85 16.81 5.42
N ARG A 89 17.84 15.97 5.73
CA ARG A 89 18.00 14.75 4.98
C ARG A 89 16.70 14.02 5.34
N ALA A 90 15.81 13.84 4.34
CA ALA A 90 14.93 12.68 4.39
C ALA A 90 15.79 11.58 4.98
N PRO A 91 15.43 11.01 6.15
CA PRO A 91 16.36 10.17 6.88
C PRO A 91 17.02 9.26 5.86
N ARG A 92 18.33 8.99 5.99
CA ARG A 92 18.97 7.92 5.21
C ARG A 92 18.35 6.54 5.55
N LEU A 93 17.07 6.47 5.93
CA LEU A 93 16.12 5.56 5.35
C LEU A 93 16.27 5.61 3.82
N ALA A 94 17.27 4.88 3.33
CA ALA A 94 17.00 4.09 2.15
C ALA A 94 15.59 3.53 2.35
N LEU A 95 14.69 3.81 1.42
CA LEU A 95 13.52 3.00 1.17
C LEU A 95 13.99 1.59 0.73
N ASN A 96 14.88 0.96 1.51
CA ASN A 96 15.13 -0.47 1.51
C ASN A 96 13.98 -1.10 2.30
N LEU A 97 12.77 -0.93 1.77
CA LEU A 97 11.64 -1.81 2.02
C LEU A 97 11.87 -3.20 1.38
N TYR A 98 13.00 -3.37 0.66
CA TYR A 98 13.41 -4.56 -0.09
C TYR A 98 14.55 -5.36 0.55
N SER A 99 15.13 -4.92 1.67
CA SER A 99 16.08 -5.77 2.38
C SER A 99 15.35 -6.63 3.40
N ASP A 100 15.59 -7.94 3.35
CA ASP A 100 15.14 -8.95 4.33
C ASP A 100 15.61 -8.68 5.78
N ARG A 101 16.37 -7.61 5.98
CA ARG A 101 16.63 -7.03 7.29
C ARG A 101 15.38 -6.30 7.75
N ARG A 102 14.73 -6.83 8.80
CA ARG A 102 13.76 -6.10 9.63
C ARG A 102 14.26 -4.66 9.79
N VAL A 103 13.64 -3.69 9.12
CA VAL A 103 13.85 -2.29 9.49
C VAL A 103 13.11 -2.13 10.82
N THR A 104 13.78 -2.53 11.89
CA THR A 104 13.50 -2.00 13.20
C THR A 104 13.73 -0.51 13.07
N PHE A 105 12.67 0.29 13.10
CA PHE A 105 12.85 1.69 13.44
C PHE A 105 13.56 1.68 14.79
N PRO A 106 14.80 2.20 14.89
CA PRO A 106 15.34 2.42 16.21
C PRO A 106 14.32 3.28 16.97
N GLY A 107 13.98 2.89 18.20
CA GLY A 107 13.20 3.73 19.09
C GLY A 107 13.81 5.14 19.07
N LEU A 108 12.97 6.17 19.15
CA LEU A 108 13.52 7.51 19.34
C LEU A 108 14.34 7.50 20.62
N SER A 109 15.49 8.16 20.59
CA SER A 109 16.21 8.45 21.83
C SER A 109 15.27 9.15 22.81
N ASP A 110 15.33 8.78 24.08
CA ASP A 110 14.57 9.40 25.16
C ASP A 110 14.73 10.93 25.18
N GLU A 111 15.92 11.43 24.88
CA GLU A 111 16.20 12.87 24.75
C GLU A 111 15.35 13.54 23.66
N SER A 112 15.16 12.87 22.52
CA SER A 112 14.28 13.34 21.45
C SER A 112 12.83 13.36 21.88
N LEU A 113 12.35 12.34 22.60
CA LEU A 113 10.99 12.30 23.14
C LEU A 113 10.75 13.43 24.14
N GLN A 114 11.68 13.66 25.07
CA GLN A 114 11.64 14.79 26.01
C GLN A 114 11.64 16.14 25.28
N ARG A 115 12.46 16.29 24.24
CA ARG A 115 12.52 17.52 23.44
C ARG A 115 11.18 17.80 22.74
N ILE A 116 10.54 16.78 22.17
CA ILE A 116 9.22 16.92 21.57
C ILE A 116 8.19 17.30 22.65
N LEU A 117 8.18 16.63 23.80
CA LEU A 117 7.30 16.97 24.94
C LEU A 117 7.44 18.43 25.37
N ARG A 118 8.67 18.95 25.48
CA ARG A 118 8.94 20.34 25.90
C ARG A 118 8.65 21.38 24.82
N SER A 119 8.59 20.98 23.55
CA SER A 119 8.39 21.90 22.42
C SER A 119 6.99 22.53 22.33
N ASN A 120 6.02 22.03 23.10
CA ASN A 120 4.60 22.41 23.00
C ASN A 120 4.00 22.22 21.59
N LEU A 121 4.61 21.36 20.75
CA LEU A 121 4.07 20.96 19.47
C LEU A 121 2.76 20.18 19.67
N SER A 122 1.74 20.48 18.87
CA SER A 122 0.45 19.79 18.96
C SER A 122 -0.03 19.30 17.59
N LEU A 123 -0.75 18.17 17.59
CA LEU A 123 -1.38 17.62 16.38
C LEU A 123 -2.37 18.60 15.74
N ARG A 124 -3.01 19.45 16.55
CA ARG A 124 -3.94 20.48 16.07
C ARG A 124 -3.24 21.55 15.24
N MET A 125 -2.07 22.02 15.68
CA MET A 125 -1.27 23.01 14.94
C MET A 125 -0.82 22.47 13.59
N ILE A 126 -0.41 21.20 13.56
CA ILE A 126 -0.06 20.48 12.34
C ILE A 126 -1.27 20.38 11.41
N GLY A 127 -2.45 19.98 11.92
CA GLY A 127 -3.68 19.87 11.13
C GLY A 127 -4.15 21.21 10.52
N HIS A 128 -4.02 22.32 11.26
CA HIS A 128 -4.32 23.65 10.72
C HIS A 128 -3.39 24.02 9.57
N PHE A 129 -2.09 23.75 9.72
CA PHE A 129 -1.09 23.99 8.67
C PHE A 129 -1.38 23.20 7.38
N LEU A 130 -1.71 21.91 7.49
CA LEU A 130 -2.06 21.10 6.32
C LEU A 130 -3.30 21.65 5.61
N THR A 131 -4.31 22.04 6.38
CA THR A 131 -5.54 22.61 5.81
C THR A 131 -5.28 23.90 5.04
N VAL A 132 -4.33 24.72 5.51
CA VAL A 132 -3.91 25.96 4.82
C VAL A 132 -3.17 25.64 3.53
N CYS A 133 -2.32 24.61 3.54
CA CYS A 133 -1.61 24.15 2.33
C CYS A 133 -2.59 23.60 1.28
N ASP A 134 -3.57 22.80 1.70
CA ASP A 134 -4.59 22.22 0.82
C ASP A 134 -5.49 23.29 0.17
N VAL A 135 -5.87 24.31 0.95
CA VAL A 135 -6.79 25.37 0.49
C VAL A 135 -6.06 26.49 -0.25
N GLY A 136 -4.75 26.67 -0.03
CA GLY A 136 -3.95 27.75 -0.62
C GLY A 136 -4.27 29.15 -0.07
N SER A 137 -5.11 29.26 0.97
CA SER A 137 -5.51 30.53 1.58
C SER A 137 -5.80 30.36 3.08
N ILE A 138 -5.26 31.27 3.91
CA ILE A 138 -5.52 31.28 5.36
C ILE A 138 -6.99 31.60 5.65
N ALA A 139 -7.57 32.56 4.93
CA ALA A 139 -8.99 32.91 5.07
C ALA A 139 -9.91 31.76 4.61
N GLY A 140 -9.52 31.05 3.55
CA GLY A 140 -10.22 29.84 3.11
C GLY A 140 -10.14 28.71 4.14
N ALA A 141 -8.96 28.46 4.70
CA ALA A 141 -8.75 27.44 5.72
C ALA A 141 -9.50 27.77 7.01
N ALA A 142 -9.54 29.03 7.44
CA ALA A 142 -10.30 29.48 8.59
C ALA A 142 -11.81 29.16 8.44
N ARG A 143 -12.39 29.46 7.27
CA ARG A 143 -13.77 29.07 6.96
C ARG A 143 -13.98 27.55 7.02
N LYS A 144 -13.07 26.78 6.41
CA LYS A 144 -13.14 25.30 6.40
C LYS A 144 -13.02 24.68 7.80
N LEU A 145 -12.23 25.29 8.68
CA LEU A 145 -12.02 24.84 10.05
C LEU A 145 -13.07 25.39 11.05
N LEU A 146 -14.01 26.23 10.59
CA LEU A 146 -14.96 26.95 11.45
C LEU A 146 -14.25 27.80 12.53
N LEU A 147 -13.14 28.43 12.15
CA LEU A 147 -12.33 29.30 13.01
C LEU A 147 -12.22 30.71 12.41
N THR A 148 -11.82 31.68 13.23
CA THR A 148 -11.48 33.02 12.74
C THR A 148 -10.09 33.02 12.09
N GLN A 149 -9.89 33.83 11.05
CA GLN A 149 -8.59 33.97 10.38
C GLN A 149 -7.44 34.37 11.33
N PRO A 150 -7.61 35.27 12.31
CA PRO A 150 -6.58 35.56 13.32
C PRO A 150 -6.18 34.33 14.14
N THR A 151 -7.14 33.45 14.45
CA THR A 151 -6.87 32.21 15.20
C THR A 151 -5.97 31.27 14.40
N VAL A 152 -6.28 31.04 13.12
CA VAL A 152 -5.45 30.20 12.25
C VAL A 152 -4.06 30.82 12.06
N THR A 153 -4.00 32.13 11.83
CA THR A 153 -2.73 32.86 11.67
C THR A 153 -1.84 32.74 12.91
N ARG A 154 -2.41 32.91 14.11
CA ARG A 154 -1.68 32.77 15.38
C ARG A 154 -1.14 31.34 15.58
N GLN A 155 -1.93 30.32 15.24
CA GLN A 155 -1.52 28.91 15.35
C GLN A 155 -0.40 28.56 14.37
N LEU A 156 -0.44 29.10 13.14
CA LEU A 156 0.62 28.94 12.15
C LEU A 156 1.93 29.60 12.62
N HIS A 157 1.87 30.85 13.10
CA HIS A 157 3.06 31.52 13.63
C HIS A 157 3.65 30.77 14.80
N LYS A 158 2.81 30.27 15.73
CA LYS A 158 3.28 29.46 16.84
C LYS A 158 3.98 28.17 16.34
N LEU A 159 3.48 27.54 15.28
CA LEU A 159 4.11 26.38 14.67
C LEU A 159 5.47 26.74 14.08
N GLU A 160 5.55 27.78 13.25
CA GLU A 160 6.80 28.26 12.65
C GLU A 160 7.84 28.64 13.73
N SER A 161 7.41 29.25 14.84
CA SER A 161 8.29 29.56 15.98
C SER A 161 8.82 28.31 16.68
N ILE A 162 8.00 27.26 16.84
CA ILE A 162 8.43 25.98 17.42
C ILE A 162 9.43 25.28 16.50
N VAL A 163 9.19 25.33 15.18
CA VAL A 163 10.09 24.71 14.19
C VAL A 163 11.39 25.51 14.02
N GLY A 164 11.33 26.82 14.24
CA GLY A 164 12.45 27.73 13.98
C GLY A 164 12.65 28.08 12.51
N THR A 165 11.69 27.79 11.63
CA THR A 165 11.73 28.15 10.20
C THR A 165 10.36 28.53 9.66
N SER A 166 10.34 29.34 8.60
CA SER A 166 9.08 29.65 7.91
C SER A 166 8.61 28.46 7.10
N LEU A 167 7.33 28.13 7.26
CA LEU A 167 6.67 27.03 6.57
C LEU A 167 5.85 27.54 5.38
N LEU A 168 5.48 28.82 5.36
CA LEU A 168 4.58 29.37 4.35
C LEU A 168 5.14 30.66 3.74
N VAL A 169 5.20 30.71 2.41
CA VAL A 169 5.41 31.94 1.66
C VAL A 169 4.06 32.58 1.37
N ARG A 170 3.85 33.81 1.83
CA ARG A 170 2.64 34.59 1.56
C ARG A 170 2.88 35.50 0.35
N SER A 171 1.95 35.47 -0.60
CA SER A 171 1.99 36.28 -1.82
C SER A 171 0.61 36.89 -2.11
N THR A 172 0.54 37.78 -3.09
CA THR A 172 -0.73 38.32 -3.61
C THR A 172 -1.63 37.24 -4.23
N CYS A 173 -1.06 36.12 -4.66
CA CYS A 173 -1.79 34.97 -5.21
C CYS A 173 -2.20 33.93 -4.15
N GLY A 174 -2.01 34.22 -2.85
CA GLY A 174 -2.33 33.29 -1.76
C GLY A 174 -1.08 32.75 -1.06
N VAL A 175 -1.17 31.52 -0.56
CA VAL A 175 -0.15 30.91 0.30
C VAL A 175 0.46 29.68 -0.37
N GLN A 176 1.79 29.60 -0.37
CA GLN A 176 2.53 28.43 -0.86
C GLN A 176 3.45 27.83 0.22
N PRO A 177 3.62 26.50 0.26
CA PRO A 177 4.55 25.86 1.20
C PRO A 177 6.00 26.12 0.81
N THR A 178 6.86 26.40 1.81
CA THR A 178 8.32 26.39 1.64
C THR A 178 8.86 24.98 1.37
N ALA A 179 10.15 24.85 1.06
CA ALA A 179 10.79 23.54 0.91
C ALA A 179 10.71 22.71 2.20
N ALA A 180 10.90 23.35 3.37
CA ALA A 180 10.73 22.72 4.68
C ALA A 180 9.29 22.25 4.91
N ALA A 181 8.30 23.04 4.49
CA ALA A 181 6.89 22.68 4.56
C ALA A 181 6.50 21.52 3.63
N ARG A 182 7.07 21.42 2.42
CA ARG A 182 6.80 20.28 1.53
C ARG A 182 7.23 18.95 2.12
N LEU A 183 8.36 18.94 2.82
CA LEU A 183 8.78 17.76 3.57
C LEU A 183 7.77 17.48 4.68
N LEU A 184 7.44 18.47 5.53
CA LEU A 184 6.44 18.33 6.59
C LEU A 184 5.11 17.74 6.08
N ILE A 185 4.63 18.19 4.93
CA ILE A 185 3.41 17.68 4.27
C ILE A 185 3.53 16.18 3.97
N GLN A 186 4.66 15.69 3.43
CA GLN A 186 4.86 14.27 3.12
C GLN A 186 4.77 13.39 4.38
N GLY A 187 5.40 13.82 5.48
CA GLY A 187 5.30 13.11 6.76
C GLY A 187 3.88 13.12 7.30
N CYS A 188 3.27 14.29 7.27
CA CYS A 188 1.91 14.52 7.75
C CYS A 188 0.83 13.80 6.94
N GLN A 189 0.98 13.60 5.63
CA GLN A 189 0.07 12.78 4.82
C GLN A 189 0.04 11.32 5.30
N SER A 190 1.18 10.79 5.76
CA SER A 190 1.24 9.45 6.33
C SER A 190 0.54 9.37 7.69
N ILE A 191 0.55 10.47 8.45
CA ILE A 191 -0.14 10.61 9.75
C ILE A 191 -1.63 10.91 9.58
N ASP A 192 -2.01 11.71 8.60
CA ASP A 192 -3.39 12.07 8.31
C ASP A 192 -4.16 10.87 7.74
N ARG A 193 -3.52 10.03 6.91
CA ARG A 193 -4.06 8.71 6.54
C ARG A 193 -4.37 7.85 7.77
N MET A 194 -3.49 7.87 8.76
CA MET A 194 -3.64 7.13 10.01
C MET A 194 -4.64 7.78 10.98
N TYR A 195 -4.66 9.10 11.11
CA TYR A 195 -5.59 9.87 11.94
C TYR A 195 -7.01 9.75 11.41
N ARG A 196 -7.23 9.83 10.08
CA ARG A 196 -8.52 9.54 9.45
C ARG A 196 -8.95 8.07 9.64
N ARG A 197 -8.00 7.15 9.75
CA ARG A 197 -8.25 5.73 10.05
C ARG A 197 -8.64 5.49 11.51
N ILE A 198 -8.15 6.32 12.44
CA ILE A 198 -8.39 6.20 13.89
C ILE A 198 -9.58 7.06 14.37
N MET A 199 -9.83 8.22 13.75
CA MET A 199 -10.81 9.21 14.23
C MET A 199 -12.16 9.16 13.50
N LYS A 200 -12.30 8.38 12.41
CA LYS A 200 -13.62 8.06 11.84
C LYS A 200 -14.31 6.89 12.56
N ASP A 201 -13.79 6.49 13.72
CA ASP A 201 -14.03 5.18 14.33
C ASP A 201 -14.82 5.31 15.64
N GLU A 202 -16.02 5.89 15.58
CA GLU A 202 -16.93 5.98 16.75
C GLU A 202 -17.70 4.67 17.04
N ASN A 203 -17.47 3.57 16.32
CA ASN A 203 -18.03 2.25 16.66
C ASN A 203 -17.24 1.13 15.98
N ILE A 204 -16.28 0.50 16.66
CA ILE A 204 -15.47 -0.61 16.10
C ILE A 204 -16.34 -1.81 15.65
N SER A 205 -17.45 -2.07 16.34
CA SER A 205 -18.41 -3.11 15.96
C SER A 205 -19.25 -2.74 14.73
N TYR A 206 -19.52 -1.46 14.52
CA TYR A 206 -20.19 -0.94 13.32
C TYR A 206 -19.21 -0.75 12.16
N PHE A 207 -17.93 -0.49 12.43
CA PHE A 207 -16.88 -0.32 11.42
C PHE A 207 -16.36 -1.64 10.86
N LEU A 208 -16.31 -2.73 11.64
CA LEU A 208 -16.17 -4.06 11.04
C LEU A 208 -17.35 -4.40 10.11
N GLN A 209 -18.51 -3.78 10.32
CA GLN A 209 -19.68 -3.93 9.44
C GLN A 209 -19.70 -2.91 8.27
N THR A 210 -18.93 -1.80 8.31
CA THR A 210 -19.00 -0.68 7.33
C THR A 210 -17.68 -0.30 6.65
N ARG A 211 -16.51 -0.74 7.14
CA ARG A 211 -15.20 -0.51 6.52
C ARG A 211 -15.04 -1.44 5.34
N ALA A 212 -14.97 -0.91 4.13
CA ALA A 212 -14.74 -1.75 2.95
C ALA A 212 -13.42 -2.55 3.07
N LEU A 213 -13.47 -3.85 2.77
CA LEU A 213 -12.29 -4.66 2.52
C LEU A 213 -11.61 -4.15 1.27
N HIS A 214 -10.34 -3.75 1.38
CA HIS A 214 -9.60 -3.15 0.28
C HIS A 214 -8.67 -4.15 -0.39
N LEU A 215 -9.06 -4.55 -1.61
CA LEU A 215 -8.26 -5.39 -2.50
C LEU A 215 -7.46 -4.50 -3.46
N ALA A 216 -6.14 -4.61 -3.45
CA ALA A 216 -5.30 -4.09 -4.53
C ALA A 216 -5.00 -5.19 -5.55
N ALA A 217 -5.13 -4.89 -6.83
CA ALA A 217 -4.83 -5.82 -7.92
C ALA A 217 -3.83 -5.21 -8.90
N MET A 218 -3.06 -6.06 -9.59
CA MET A 218 -2.24 -5.59 -10.69
C MET A 218 -3.11 -4.97 -11.79
N MET A 219 -2.55 -4.04 -12.57
CA MET A 219 -3.27 -3.39 -13.65
C MET A 219 -3.62 -4.42 -14.75
N PRO A 220 -4.89 -4.52 -15.19
CA PRO A 220 -5.27 -5.40 -16.28
C PRO A 220 -4.70 -4.92 -17.63
N SER A 221 -4.44 -5.87 -18.53
CA SER A 221 -3.98 -5.58 -19.90
C SER A 221 -5.11 -5.18 -20.85
N SER A 222 -6.33 -5.64 -20.61
CA SER A 222 -7.49 -5.37 -21.47
C SER A 222 -8.81 -5.64 -20.74
N PRO A 223 -9.95 -5.13 -21.26
CA PRO A 223 -11.28 -5.44 -20.74
C PRO A 223 -11.58 -6.95 -20.69
N ASP A 224 -11.04 -7.71 -21.65
CA ASP A 224 -11.27 -9.15 -21.79
C ASP A 224 -10.21 -10.01 -21.08
N SER A 225 -9.27 -9.38 -20.37
CA SER A 225 -8.20 -10.13 -19.71
C SER A 225 -8.73 -11.02 -18.58
N SER A 226 -8.05 -12.13 -18.31
CA SER A 226 -8.37 -13.05 -17.18
C SER A 226 -8.60 -12.29 -15.87
N LEU A 227 -7.72 -11.33 -15.59
CA LEU A 227 -7.78 -10.54 -14.37
C LEU A 227 -9.01 -9.64 -14.34
N THR A 228 -9.30 -8.90 -15.42
CA THR A 228 -10.51 -8.05 -15.49
C THR A 228 -11.77 -8.88 -15.28
N ILE A 229 -11.86 -10.04 -15.93
CA ILE A 229 -12.99 -10.96 -15.79
C ILE A 229 -13.09 -11.46 -14.33
N LEU A 230 -11.98 -11.82 -13.71
CA LEU A 230 -11.95 -12.25 -12.30
C LEU A 230 -12.46 -11.14 -11.38
N LEU A 231 -11.93 -9.92 -11.50
CA LEU A 231 -12.34 -8.80 -10.65
C LEU A 231 -13.82 -8.45 -10.85
N ALA A 232 -14.30 -8.42 -12.09
CA ALA A 232 -15.71 -8.15 -12.39
C ALA A 232 -16.64 -9.21 -11.78
N ARG A 233 -16.29 -10.49 -11.92
CA ARG A 233 -17.04 -11.60 -11.30
C ARG A 233 -16.98 -11.55 -9.78
N LEU A 234 -15.85 -11.17 -9.21
CA LEU A 234 -15.68 -11.03 -7.78
C LEU A 234 -16.59 -9.92 -7.23
N VAL A 235 -16.61 -8.74 -7.85
CA VAL A 235 -17.53 -7.65 -7.45
C VAL A 235 -18.97 -8.11 -7.54
N ARG A 236 -19.36 -8.79 -8.63
CA ARG A 236 -20.71 -9.34 -8.80
C ARG A 236 -21.05 -10.34 -7.69
N TYR A 237 -20.21 -11.34 -7.47
CA TYR A 237 -20.40 -12.39 -6.47
C TYR A 237 -20.51 -11.80 -5.06
N TRP A 238 -19.62 -10.85 -4.73
CA TRP A 238 -19.61 -10.18 -3.43
C TRP A 238 -20.91 -9.40 -3.17
N ARG A 239 -21.44 -8.72 -4.19
CA ARG A 239 -22.70 -7.98 -4.11
C ARG A 239 -23.91 -8.90 -4.01
N GLU A 240 -23.98 -9.94 -4.84
CA GLU A 240 -25.10 -10.90 -4.86
C GLU A 240 -25.23 -11.63 -3.52
N LYS A 241 -24.11 -12.03 -2.91
CA LYS A 241 -24.06 -12.65 -1.58
C LYS A 241 -24.25 -11.66 -0.42
N ARG A 242 -24.32 -10.34 -0.71
CA ARG A 242 -24.45 -9.25 0.27
C ARG A 242 -23.43 -9.36 1.40
N PHE A 243 -22.19 -9.70 1.06
CA PHE A 243 -21.15 -9.82 2.07
C PHE A 243 -20.84 -8.47 2.73
N SER A 244 -20.72 -8.50 4.05
CA SER A 244 -20.14 -7.43 4.86
C SER A 244 -18.77 -7.88 5.36
N PRO A 245 -17.75 -7.00 5.33
CA PRO A 245 -17.79 -5.62 4.82
C PRO A 245 -17.94 -5.50 3.29
N SER A 246 -18.20 -4.30 2.77
CA SER A 246 -18.20 -4.02 1.33
C SER A 246 -16.80 -4.23 0.72
N LEU A 247 -16.70 -4.42 -0.60
CA LEU A 247 -15.42 -4.64 -1.29
C LEU A 247 -15.02 -3.40 -2.09
N THR A 248 -13.83 -2.87 -1.84
CA THR A 248 -13.20 -1.82 -2.68
C THR A 248 -12.02 -2.42 -3.42
N ILE A 249 -11.89 -2.08 -4.71
CA ILE A 249 -10.80 -2.58 -5.55
C ILE A 249 -10.00 -1.39 -6.08
N SER A 250 -8.67 -1.46 -5.99
CA SER A 250 -7.75 -0.52 -6.64
C SER A 250 -6.77 -1.27 -7.52
N THR A 251 -6.43 -0.69 -8.67
CA THR A 251 -5.44 -1.26 -9.58
C THR A 251 -4.15 -0.46 -9.53
N THR A 252 -3.00 -1.15 -9.43
CA THR A 252 -1.67 -0.52 -9.37
C THR A 252 -0.58 -1.52 -9.75
N ALA A 253 0.69 -1.10 -9.79
CA ALA A 253 1.80 -2.01 -10.06
C ALA A 253 2.08 -2.92 -8.84
N ALA A 254 2.53 -4.16 -9.08
CA ALA A 254 2.79 -5.14 -8.03
C ALA A 254 3.70 -4.63 -6.88
N PRO A 255 4.78 -3.84 -7.13
CA PRO A 255 5.58 -3.24 -6.06
C PRO A 255 4.78 -2.34 -5.10
N THR A 256 3.85 -1.56 -5.65
CA THR A 256 2.96 -0.68 -4.90
C THR A 256 1.94 -1.47 -4.08
N ILE A 257 1.49 -2.62 -4.59
CA ILE A 257 0.61 -3.54 -3.85
C ILE A 257 1.29 -4.03 -2.58
N ILE A 258 2.53 -4.52 -2.68
CA ILE A 258 3.28 -5.00 -1.50
C ILE A 258 3.53 -3.87 -0.51
N THR A 259 3.94 -2.70 -0.99
CA THR A 259 4.15 -1.52 -0.14
C THR A 259 2.86 -1.12 0.58
N GLY A 260 1.74 -1.07 -0.14
CA GLY A 260 0.43 -0.77 0.42
C GLY A 260 -0.04 -1.84 1.41
N LEU A 261 0.25 -3.11 1.16
CA LEU A 261 0.00 -4.18 2.14
C LEU A 261 0.84 -3.99 3.41
N VAL A 262 2.14 -3.70 3.29
CA VAL A 262 3.06 -3.41 4.43
C VAL A 262 2.58 -2.20 5.23
N ASN A 263 2.11 -1.15 4.56
CA ASN A 263 1.57 0.05 5.20
C ASN A 263 0.10 -0.11 5.65
N ALA A 264 -0.51 -1.26 5.34
CA ALA A 264 -1.93 -1.53 5.55
C ALA A 264 -2.86 -0.54 4.83
N ASP A 265 -2.42 0.08 3.74
CA ASP A 265 -3.26 0.80 2.78
C ASP A 265 -4.20 -0.17 2.05
N TYR A 266 -3.77 -1.43 1.89
CA TYR A 266 -4.57 -2.53 1.37
C TYR A 266 -4.66 -3.64 2.42
N ASP A 267 -5.79 -4.35 2.43
CA ASP A 267 -5.99 -5.52 3.27
C ASP A 267 -5.49 -6.79 2.56
N VAL A 268 -5.69 -6.84 1.23
CA VAL A 268 -5.33 -7.98 0.37
C VAL A 268 -4.77 -7.49 -0.96
N GLY A 269 -3.79 -8.22 -1.51
CA GLY A 269 -3.17 -7.96 -2.80
C GLY A 269 -3.36 -9.12 -3.78
N LEU A 270 -3.55 -8.80 -5.06
CA LEU A 270 -3.56 -9.76 -6.17
C LEU A 270 -2.41 -9.41 -7.12
N CYS A 271 -1.29 -10.12 -7.02
CA CYS A 271 -0.04 -9.80 -7.72
C CYS A 271 0.68 -11.05 -8.26
N ASP A 272 1.70 -10.86 -9.08
CA ASP A 272 2.48 -11.90 -9.78
C ASP A 272 3.89 -12.09 -9.19
N LEU A 273 4.15 -11.53 -8.01
CA LEU A 273 5.48 -11.56 -7.39
C LEU A 273 5.82 -12.95 -6.86
N VAL A 274 7.09 -13.30 -7.03
CA VAL A 274 7.67 -14.61 -6.67
C VAL A 274 8.23 -14.60 -5.26
N ASP A 275 8.80 -13.47 -4.83
CA ASP A 275 9.44 -13.34 -3.51
C ASP A 275 8.57 -12.46 -2.61
N LEU A 276 7.90 -13.08 -1.65
CA LEU A 276 7.09 -12.42 -0.64
C LEU A 276 7.81 -12.47 0.72
N PRO A 277 7.81 -11.38 1.50
CA PRO A 277 8.37 -11.41 2.86
C PRO A 277 7.68 -12.44 3.74
N SER A 278 8.42 -13.05 4.67
CA SER A 278 7.96 -14.18 5.52
C SER A 278 6.71 -13.93 6.39
N HIS A 279 6.32 -12.67 6.60
CA HIS A 279 5.12 -12.29 7.34
C HIS A 279 3.87 -12.19 6.46
N PHE A 280 3.99 -12.42 5.16
CA PHE A 280 2.89 -12.56 4.23
C PHE A 280 2.53 -14.02 4.02
N GLN A 281 1.24 -14.26 3.87
CA GLN A 281 0.70 -15.51 3.35
C GLN A 281 0.19 -15.27 1.94
N SER A 282 0.21 -16.33 1.14
CA SER A 282 -0.30 -16.27 -0.21
C SER A 282 -0.94 -17.59 -0.64
N VAL A 283 -1.85 -17.49 -1.61
CA VAL A 283 -2.35 -18.65 -2.34
C VAL A 283 -2.32 -18.37 -3.84
N ASP A 284 -1.94 -19.37 -4.62
CA ASP A 284 -1.94 -19.30 -6.07
C ASP A 284 -3.39 -19.28 -6.58
N VAL A 285 -3.74 -18.27 -7.36
CA VAL A 285 -5.08 -18.05 -7.91
C VAL A 285 -5.20 -18.56 -9.34
N GLU A 286 -4.21 -18.25 -10.17
CA GLU A 286 -4.20 -18.63 -11.58
C GLU A 286 -2.75 -18.74 -12.05
N THR A 287 -2.40 -19.83 -12.72
CA THR A 287 -1.10 -19.99 -13.38
C THR A 287 -1.31 -20.07 -14.88
N GLN A 288 -0.58 -19.25 -15.63
CA GLN A 288 -0.73 -19.10 -17.07
C GLN A 288 0.61 -19.30 -17.78
N ASN A 289 0.56 -19.97 -18.93
CA ASN A 289 1.72 -20.05 -19.82
C ASN A 289 1.98 -18.69 -20.46
N LEU A 290 3.26 -18.39 -20.68
CA LEU A 290 3.69 -17.20 -21.41
C LEU A 290 3.76 -17.48 -22.92
N PHE A 291 3.50 -16.44 -23.69
CA PHE A 291 3.57 -16.44 -25.15
C PHE A 291 4.38 -15.24 -25.61
N LEU A 292 5.14 -15.43 -26.69
CA LEU A 292 5.64 -14.34 -27.51
C LEU A 292 4.49 -13.90 -28.39
N VAL A 293 4.01 -12.68 -28.15
CA VAL A 293 2.89 -12.07 -28.87
C VAL A 293 3.43 -11.11 -29.90
N LEU A 294 2.94 -11.29 -31.12
CA LEU A 294 3.36 -10.63 -32.34
C LEU A 294 2.14 -9.99 -33.03
N PRO A 295 2.37 -9.02 -33.91
CA PRO A 295 1.32 -8.48 -34.78
C PRO A 295 0.61 -9.59 -35.57
N MET A 296 -0.69 -9.45 -35.81
CA MET A 296 -1.49 -10.50 -36.47
C MET A 296 -0.99 -10.84 -37.89
N ASN A 297 -0.45 -9.84 -38.59
CA ASN A 297 0.13 -9.96 -39.93
C ASN A 297 1.58 -10.48 -39.95
N SER A 298 2.17 -10.79 -38.79
CA SER A 298 3.52 -11.34 -38.72
C SER A 298 3.61 -12.66 -39.49
N THR A 299 4.70 -12.85 -40.24
CA THR A 299 5.01 -14.12 -40.95
C THR A 299 5.74 -15.11 -40.05
N GLU A 300 6.14 -14.70 -38.85
CA GLU A 300 6.89 -15.51 -37.90
C GLU A 300 6.08 -16.71 -37.42
N SER A 301 6.75 -17.84 -37.24
CA SER A 301 6.12 -19.13 -36.93
C SER A 301 6.81 -19.81 -35.76
N ALA A 302 6.09 -20.68 -35.05
CA ALA A 302 6.63 -21.52 -33.99
C ALA A 302 7.73 -22.50 -34.47
N ALA A 303 7.88 -22.68 -35.79
CA ALA A 303 8.99 -23.44 -36.38
C ALA A 303 10.32 -22.67 -36.38
N MET A 304 10.30 -21.34 -36.26
CA MET A 304 11.49 -20.48 -36.23
C MET A 304 12.01 -20.36 -34.78
N SER A 305 13.31 -20.16 -34.63
CA SER A 305 13.92 -20.03 -33.30
C SER A 305 13.53 -18.71 -32.64
N LEU A 306 13.16 -18.73 -31.35
CA LEU A 306 12.83 -17.52 -30.58
C LEU A 306 13.94 -16.46 -30.61
N PRO A 307 15.25 -16.80 -30.51
CA PRO A 307 16.33 -15.83 -30.68
C PRO A 307 16.29 -15.10 -32.03
N THR A 308 16.04 -15.82 -33.14
CA THR A 308 15.95 -15.22 -34.47
C THR A 308 14.78 -14.23 -34.56
N ILE A 309 13.60 -14.64 -34.08
CA ILE A 309 12.39 -13.80 -34.12
C ILE A 309 12.61 -12.53 -33.32
N MET A 310 13.07 -12.66 -32.08
CA MET A 310 13.22 -11.52 -31.17
C MET A 310 14.38 -10.61 -31.56
N GLY A 311 15.45 -11.15 -32.15
CA GLY A 311 16.55 -10.36 -32.70
C GLY A 311 16.15 -9.47 -33.89
N ALA A 312 15.00 -9.73 -34.51
CA ALA A 312 14.44 -8.91 -35.60
C ALA A 312 13.36 -7.91 -35.15
N HIS A 313 12.90 -7.96 -33.90
CA HIS A 313 11.77 -7.16 -33.41
C HIS A 313 12.12 -6.34 -32.17
N VAL A 314 11.52 -5.15 -32.07
CA VAL A 314 11.54 -4.36 -30.83
C VAL A 314 10.65 -5.07 -29.80
N LEU A 315 11.17 -5.28 -28.60
CA LEU A 315 10.46 -5.91 -27.50
C LEU A 315 9.88 -4.83 -26.56
N ALA A 316 8.55 -4.82 -26.41
CA ALA A 316 7.92 -4.05 -25.35
C ALA A 316 7.94 -4.81 -24.03
N VAL A 317 8.43 -4.16 -22.98
CA VAL A 317 8.59 -4.73 -21.64
C VAL A 317 7.79 -3.95 -20.60
N PRO A 318 7.23 -4.62 -19.57
CA PRO A 318 6.63 -3.92 -18.45
C PRO A 318 7.66 -3.14 -17.63
N GLY A 319 7.17 -2.19 -16.83
CA GLY A 319 7.98 -1.45 -15.87
C GLY A 319 8.74 -2.34 -14.89
N PHE A 320 9.90 -1.84 -14.45
CA PHE A 320 10.79 -2.53 -13.51
C PHE A 320 10.07 -2.96 -12.22
N GLY A 321 10.44 -4.12 -11.68
CA GLY A 321 9.91 -4.66 -10.42
C GLY A 321 8.57 -5.40 -10.50
N THR A 322 7.96 -5.51 -11.69
CA THR A 322 6.78 -6.37 -11.90
C THR A 322 7.19 -7.84 -12.10
N GLY A 323 6.29 -8.79 -11.80
CA GLY A 323 6.58 -10.22 -12.01
C GLY A 323 6.79 -10.55 -13.47
N LEU A 324 5.95 -10.02 -14.37
CA LEU A 324 6.11 -10.20 -15.82
C LEU A 324 7.43 -9.62 -16.36
N ARG A 325 7.90 -8.47 -15.86
CA ARG A 325 9.21 -7.93 -16.25
C ARG A 325 10.34 -8.87 -15.82
N ARG A 326 10.33 -9.33 -14.56
CA ARG A 326 11.33 -10.29 -14.07
C ARG A 326 11.34 -11.59 -14.87
N LEU A 327 10.15 -12.12 -15.20
CA LEU A 327 10.04 -13.33 -16.04
C LEU A 327 10.57 -13.09 -17.45
N THR A 328 10.37 -11.89 -17.99
CA THR A 328 10.92 -11.49 -19.30
C THR A 328 12.44 -11.44 -19.25
N ASP A 329 13.01 -10.76 -18.26
CA ASP A 329 14.46 -10.64 -18.10
C ASP A 329 15.10 -12.03 -17.91
N MET A 330 14.51 -12.87 -17.04
CA MET A 330 14.95 -14.26 -16.84
C MET A 330 14.86 -15.11 -18.11
N PHE A 331 13.82 -14.92 -18.93
CA PHE A 331 13.69 -15.64 -20.19
C PHE A 331 14.78 -15.22 -21.17
N LEU A 332 15.01 -13.91 -21.34
CA LEU A 332 16.04 -13.39 -22.25
C LEU A 332 17.44 -13.88 -21.84
N GLU A 333 17.76 -13.83 -20.55
CA GLU A 333 19.05 -14.25 -20.01
C GLU A 333 19.29 -15.77 -20.19
N ASN A 334 18.32 -16.60 -19.78
CA ASN A 334 18.46 -18.06 -19.84
C ASN A 334 18.51 -18.62 -21.27
N GLU A 335 17.85 -17.95 -22.22
CA GLU A 335 17.84 -18.36 -23.63
C GLU A 335 18.93 -17.65 -24.46
N GLY A 336 19.71 -16.75 -23.86
CA GLY A 336 20.75 -15.98 -24.56
C GLY A 336 20.20 -15.06 -25.66
N ILE A 337 19.00 -14.51 -25.47
CA ILE A 337 18.29 -13.72 -26.48
C ILE A 337 18.57 -12.24 -26.27
N VAL A 338 18.98 -11.56 -27.35
CA VAL A 338 19.10 -10.11 -27.42
C VAL A 338 18.08 -9.59 -28.43
N PRO A 339 17.04 -8.83 -28.00
CA PRO A 339 16.06 -8.27 -28.92
C PRO A 339 16.66 -7.12 -29.76
N ALA A 340 16.02 -6.80 -30.89
CA ALA A 340 16.47 -5.70 -31.77
C ALA A 340 16.46 -4.32 -31.08
N GLY A 341 15.58 -4.17 -30.09
CA GLY A 341 15.44 -2.98 -29.25
C GLY A 341 14.46 -3.25 -28.12
N VAL A 342 14.40 -2.34 -27.14
CA VAL A 342 13.50 -2.45 -25.98
C VAL A 342 12.73 -1.16 -25.77
N VAL A 343 11.42 -1.28 -25.55
CA VAL A 343 10.54 -0.17 -25.15
C VAL A 343 9.90 -0.51 -23.81
N GLU A 344 10.10 0.32 -22.80
CA GLU A 344 9.51 0.12 -21.47
C GLU A 344 8.21 0.92 -21.31
N THR A 345 7.19 0.29 -20.72
CA THR A 345 5.95 0.97 -20.32
C THR A 345 5.37 0.37 -19.04
N GLN A 346 4.76 1.20 -18.20
CA GLN A 346 4.04 0.76 -17.00
C GLN A 346 2.58 0.38 -17.28
N SER A 347 2.09 0.63 -18.49
CA SER A 347 0.72 0.32 -18.92
C SER A 347 0.69 -0.92 -19.79
N LEU A 348 0.12 -2.02 -19.27
CA LEU A 348 -0.05 -3.27 -20.04
C LEU A 348 -1.02 -3.12 -21.22
N SER A 349 -2.00 -2.22 -21.13
CA SER A 349 -2.92 -1.94 -22.23
C SER A 349 -2.23 -1.17 -23.36
N LEU A 350 -1.32 -0.24 -23.03
CA LEU A 350 -0.46 0.41 -24.03
C LEU A 350 0.49 -0.62 -24.67
N LEU A 351 1.12 -1.47 -23.86
CA LEU A 351 1.99 -2.55 -24.37
C LEU A 351 1.25 -3.44 -25.36
N LEU A 352 0.06 -3.93 -25.01
CA LEU A 352 -0.75 -4.76 -25.91
C LEU A 352 -1.15 -3.98 -27.18
N ARG A 353 -1.47 -2.69 -27.05
CA ARG A 353 -1.83 -1.86 -28.20
C ARG A 353 -0.67 -1.69 -29.18
N LEU A 354 0.55 -1.47 -28.69
CA LEU A 354 1.76 -1.37 -29.53
C LEU A 354 2.03 -2.66 -30.31
N VAL A 355 1.69 -3.83 -29.72
CA VAL A 355 1.78 -5.12 -30.42
C VAL A 355 0.72 -5.24 -31.51
N ILE A 356 -0.53 -4.89 -31.21
CA ILE A 356 -1.64 -4.92 -32.19
C ILE A 356 -1.35 -3.99 -33.37
N ASP A 357 -0.77 -2.81 -33.10
CA ASP A 357 -0.46 -1.81 -34.12
C ASP A 357 0.80 -2.14 -34.95
N GLY A 358 1.47 -3.27 -34.69
CA GLY A 358 2.62 -3.67 -35.48
C GLY A 358 3.96 -3.07 -35.05
N THR A 359 4.00 -2.32 -33.94
CA THR A 359 5.19 -1.56 -33.54
C THR A 359 6.24 -2.42 -32.82
N CYS A 360 5.80 -3.41 -32.05
CA CYS A 360 6.67 -4.25 -31.23
C CYS A 360 6.10 -5.66 -31.06
N CYS A 361 6.92 -6.56 -30.50
CA CYS A 361 6.47 -7.81 -29.90
C CYS A 361 6.49 -7.70 -28.37
N ALA A 362 5.85 -8.64 -27.66
CA ALA A 362 5.90 -8.69 -26.20
C ALA A 362 5.72 -10.10 -25.64
N LEU A 363 6.26 -10.36 -24.45
CA LEU A 363 5.93 -11.56 -23.70
C LEU A 363 4.70 -11.30 -22.84
N LEU A 364 3.63 -12.05 -23.08
CA LEU A 364 2.37 -11.89 -22.36
C LEU A 364 1.80 -13.25 -21.93
N PRO A 365 1.12 -13.32 -20.78
CA PRO A 365 0.41 -14.53 -20.39
C PRO A 365 -0.85 -14.69 -21.23
N ALA A 366 -1.26 -15.95 -21.46
CA ALA A 366 -2.37 -16.32 -22.35
C ALA A 366 -3.66 -15.51 -22.14
N GLY A 367 -3.98 -15.16 -20.89
CA GLY A 367 -5.19 -14.41 -20.54
C GLY A 367 -5.09 -12.91 -20.75
N SER A 368 -4.02 -12.37 -21.34
CA SER A 368 -3.86 -10.92 -21.52
C SER A 368 -4.35 -10.40 -22.87
N PHE A 369 -4.51 -11.27 -23.86
CA PHE A 369 -4.80 -10.91 -25.26
C PHE A 369 -5.84 -11.86 -25.87
N HIS A 370 -6.45 -11.44 -26.97
CA HIS A 370 -7.34 -12.28 -27.76
C HIS A 370 -6.63 -12.76 -29.02
N ALA A 371 -6.63 -14.08 -29.26
CA ALA A 371 -5.95 -14.69 -30.41
C ALA A 371 -6.46 -14.23 -31.79
N ALA A 372 -7.59 -13.52 -31.86
CA ALA A 372 -8.10 -12.94 -33.11
C ALA A 372 -7.35 -11.65 -33.53
N ASN A 373 -6.68 -10.99 -32.57
CA ASN A 373 -6.06 -9.67 -32.79
C ASN A 373 -4.54 -9.73 -32.89
N VAL A 374 -3.94 -10.88 -32.56
CA VAL A 374 -2.48 -11.05 -32.46
C VAL A 374 -2.09 -12.47 -32.82
N ARG A 375 -0.87 -12.65 -33.32
CA ARG A 375 -0.24 -13.97 -33.40
C ARG A 375 0.48 -14.27 -32.09
N ALA A 376 0.41 -15.50 -31.61
CA ALA A 376 1.03 -15.91 -30.35
C ALA A 376 1.81 -17.22 -30.52
N ILE A 377 3.08 -17.20 -30.12
CA ILE A 377 3.97 -18.37 -30.13
C ILE A 377 4.20 -18.79 -28.66
N PRO A 378 3.90 -20.03 -28.27
CA PRO A 378 4.07 -20.46 -26.88
C PRO A 378 5.54 -20.52 -26.46
N LEU A 379 5.86 -20.04 -25.25
CA LEU A 379 7.18 -20.23 -24.64
C LEU A 379 7.30 -21.64 -24.03
N PRO A 380 8.53 -22.10 -23.74
CA PRO A 380 8.75 -23.33 -22.97
C PRO A 380 7.96 -23.35 -21.66
N ARG A 381 7.39 -24.50 -21.30
CA ARG A 381 6.47 -24.68 -20.15
C ARG A 381 7.05 -24.26 -18.78
N ARG A 382 8.37 -24.11 -18.67
CA ARG A 382 9.03 -23.60 -17.46
C ARG A 382 8.73 -22.11 -17.21
N TYR A 383 8.41 -21.35 -18.25
CA TYR A 383 8.05 -19.94 -18.17
C TYR A 383 6.54 -19.79 -18.01
N ARG A 384 6.12 -19.63 -16.76
CA ARG A 384 4.72 -19.47 -16.37
C ARG A 384 4.58 -18.34 -15.36
N MET A 385 3.50 -17.59 -15.50
CA MET A 385 3.16 -16.51 -14.58
C MET A 385 2.06 -16.99 -13.65
N THR A 386 2.30 -16.85 -12.34
CA THR A 386 1.32 -17.22 -11.32
C THR A 386 0.82 -15.97 -10.63
N THR A 387 -0.48 -15.70 -10.78
CA THR A 387 -1.18 -14.68 -10.00
C THR A 387 -1.49 -15.25 -8.64
N ARG A 388 -1.14 -14.51 -7.59
CA ARG A 388 -1.30 -14.88 -6.18
C ARG A 388 -2.18 -13.87 -5.47
N LEU A 389 -3.02 -14.39 -4.59
CA LEU A 389 -3.65 -13.60 -3.54
C LEU A 389 -2.69 -13.55 -2.36
N VAL A 390 -2.42 -12.36 -1.82
CA VAL A 390 -1.41 -12.10 -0.80
C VAL A 390 -2.01 -11.27 0.32
N TRP A 391 -1.76 -11.65 1.58
CA TRP A 391 -2.22 -10.92 2.76
C TRP A 391 -1.24 -11.07 3.92
N LYS A 392 -1.32 -10.17 4.91
CA LYS A 392 -0.51 -10.28 6.12
C LYS A 392 -1.03 -11.42 6.99
N ALA A 393 -0.15 -12.30 7.47
CA ALA A 393 -0.52 -13.39 8.37
C ALA A 393 -1.18 -12.89 9.67
N SER A 394 -0.79 -11.69 10.13
CA SER A 394 -1.29 -11.05 11.34
C SER A 394 -2.46 -10.07 11.08
N HIS A 395 -3.19 -10.22 9.98
CA HIS A 395 -4.29 -9.30 9.66
C HIS A 395 -5.40 -9.39 10.72
N ALA A 396 -5.97 -8.23 11.11
CA ALA A 396 -6.96 -8.16 12.19
C ALA A 396 -8.30 -8.80 11.83
N ASP A 397 -8.67 -8.79 10.55
CA ASP A 397 -9.89 -9.41 10.03
C ASP A 397 -9.53 -10.55 9.07
N MET A 398 -9.15 -11.70 9.63
CA MET A 398 -8.88 -12.90 8.84
C MET A 398 -10.15 -13.53 8.26
N ALA A 399 -11.31 -13.30 8.87
CA ALA A 399 -12.58 -13.88 8.40
C ALA A 399 -12.98 -13.31 7.03
N SER A 400 -12.83 -12.00 6.83
CA SER A 400 -13.07 -11.36 5.54
C SER A 400 -12.06 -11.78 4.47
N ILE A 401 -10.79 -11.98 4.86
CA ILE A 401 -9.75 -12.49 3.95
C ILE A 401 -10.07 -13.92 3.50
N GLU A 402 -10.42 -14.80 4.43
CA GLU A 402 -10.81 -16.17 4.13
C GLU A 402 -12.03 -16.23 3.21
N ARG A 403 -13.02 -15.36 3.45
CA ARG A 403 -14.19 -15.22 2.58
C ARG A 403 -13.81 -14.75 1.18
N LEU A 404 -12.93 -13.76 1.07
CA LEU A 404 -12.42 -13.27 -0.22
C LEU A 404 -11.68 -14.38 -0.97
N LYS A 405 -10.78 -15.09 -0.28
CA LYS A 405 -10.06 -16.24 -0.81
C LYS A 405 -11.01 -17.29 -1.36
N ASN A 406 -11.99 -17.71 -0.56
CA ASN A 406 -12.96 -18.73 -0.98
C ASN A 406 -13.81 -18.26 -2.18
N SER A 407 -14.22 -17.00 -2.20
CA SER A 407 -14.95 -16.41 -3.32
C SER A 407 -14.13 -16.45 -4.61
N ILE A 408 -12.85 -16.07 -4.56
CA ILE A 408 -11.94 -16.11 -5.72
C ILE A 408 -11.74 -17.55 -6.21
N MET A 409 -11.53 -18.50 -5.30
CA MET A 409 -11.33 -19.91 -5.65
C MET A 409 -12.58 -20.52 -6.27
N GLU A 410 -13.77 -20.19 -5.76
CA GLU A 410 -15.04 -20.63 -6.33
C GLU A 410 -15.21 -20.11 -7.77
N ILE A 411 -14.96 -18.81 -7.99
CA ILE A 411 -15.04 -18.17 -9.31
C ILE A 411 -14.08 -18.83 -10.31
N GLN A 412 -12.85 -19.13 -9.90
CA GLN A 412 -11.88 -19.81 -10.74
C GLN A 412 -12.29 -21.27 -11.04
N SER A 413 -12.84 -22.00 -10.07
CA SER A 413 -13.31 -23.37 -10.28
C SER A 413 -14.45 -23.45 -11.32
N GLN A 414 -15.38 -22.50 -11.29
CA GLN A 414 -16.48 -22.39 -12.26
C GLN A 414 -15.98 -22.05 -13.67
N ARG A 415 -14.92 -21.22 -13.76
CA ARG A 415 -14.27 -20.88 -15.02
C ARG A 415 -13.63 -22.12 -15.68
N SER A 416 -12.89 -22.92 -14.90
CA SER A 416 -12.28 -24.15 -15.40
C SER A 416 -13.32 -25.13 -15.92
N ARG A 417 -14.44 -25.33 -15.20
CA ARG A 417 -15.56 -26.18 -15.65
C ARG A 417 -16.18 -25.70 -16.96
N ASN A 418 -16.43 -24.40 -17.10
CA ASN A 418 -17.02 -23.84 -18.32
C ASN A 418 -16.05 -23.89 -19.52
N ALA A 419 -14.74 -23.79 -19.30
CA ALA A 419 -13.72 -23.99 -20.33
C ALA A 419 -13.67 -25.46 -20.80
N THR A 420 -13.79 -26.42 -19.87
CA THR A 420 -13.86 -27.86 -20.21
C THR A 420 -15.14 -28.21 -20.98
N ILE A 421 -16.27 -27.56 -20.66
CA ILE A 421 -17.55 -27.77 -21.38
C ILE A 421 -17.49 -27.19 -22.80
N ARG A 422 -16.90 -26.00 -22.98
CA ARG A 422 -16.74 -25.36 -24.31
C ARG A 422 -15.70 -26.03 -25.21
N SER A 423 -14.81 -26.85 -24.66
CA SER A 423 -13.80 -27.60 -25.43
C SER A 423 -14.21 -29.03 -25.79
N ARG A 424 -15.42 -29.47 -25.38
CA ARG A 424 -16.01 -30.69 -25.95
C ARG A 424 -16.50 -30.40 -27.37
N PRO A 425 -16.06 -31.15 -28.40
CA PRO A 425 -16.63 -31.01 -29.74
C PRO A 425 -18.12 -31.34 -29.64
N ALA A 426 -18.96 -30.53 -30.28
CA ALA A 426 -20.36 -30.84 -30.47
C ALA A 426 -20.46 -32.16 -31.24
N GLN A 427 -20.63 -33.28 -30.52
CA GLN A 427 -21.08 -34.50 -31.14
C GLN A 427 -22.48 -34.23 -31.70
N ALA A 428 -22.55 -34.32 -33.01
CA ALA A 428 -23.72 -34.08 -33.82
C ALA A 428 -24.94 -34.83 -33.25
N SER A 429 -26.00 -34.07 -32.97
CA SER A 429 -27.35 -34.57 -33.10
C SER A 429 -27.71 -34.43 -34.58
N ALA A 430 -27.65 -35.53 -35.31
CA ALA A 430 -28.30 -35.69 -36.60
C ALA A 430 -28.70 -37.17 -36.76
N ALA A 431 -30.01 -37.36 -36.88
CA ALA A 431 -30.77 -38.60 -37.12
C ALA A 431 -30.84 -39.61 -35.97
#